data_AF-A0A7Y3X4P5-F1
#
_entry.id   AF-A0A7Y3X4P5-F1
#
_cell.length_a   1.000
_cell.length_b   1.000
_cell.length_c   1.000
_cell.angle_alpha   90.00
_cell.angle_beta   90.00
_cell.angle_gamma   90.00
#
_symmetry.space_group_name_H-M   'P 1'
#
loop_
_entity.id
_entity.type
_entity.pdbx_description
1 polymer ?
#
loop_
_entity_poly.entity_id
_entity_poly.type
_entity_poly.pdbx_seq_one_letter_code
_entity_poly.pdbx_strand_id
1 'polypeptide(L)'
;MEKRTIAQAVVEVLRTAKQPMSSTEITQVILDQKLYEFSAKDPKSIVRGAIERRCEDLNRKDSIDPKYFKKMSDGKYGLKDK
;
A
#
# COMPACT_ATOMS: atom_id res chain seq x y z
N MET A 1 4.09 20.56 -6.09
CA MET A 1 3.69 19.25 -6.63
C MET A 1 4.00 18.22 -5.56
N GLU A 2 2.98 17.72 -4.86
CA GLU A 2 3.22 16.71 -3.82
C GLU A 2 3.76 15.44 -4.47
N LYS A 3 4.94 15.00 -4.05
CA LYS A 3 5.52 13.72 -4.47
C LYS A 3 4.61 12.61 -3.95
N ARG A 4 3.69 12.13 -4.80
CA ARG A 4 2.89 10.94 -4.50
C ARG A 4 3.85 9.79 -4.25
N THR A 5 3.94 9.34 -3.01
CA THR A 5 4.70 8.14 -2.68
C THR A 5 3.86 6.90 -2.98
N ILE A 6 4.51 5.74 -3.11
CA ILE A 6 3.81 4.47 -3.30
C ILE A 6 2.77 4.26 -2.19
N ALA A 7 3.10 4.60 -0.94
CA ALA A 7 2.14 4.52 0.17
C ALA A 7 0.89 5.39 -0.07
N GLN A 8 1.04 6.62 -0.56
CA GLN A 8 -0.11 7.47 -0.90
C GLN A 8 -0.92 6.92 -2.06
N ALA A 9 -0.28 6.37 -3.10
CA ALA A 9 -0.98 5.71 -4.19
C ALA A 9 -1.80 4.52 -3.68
N VAL A 10 -1.22 3.70 -2.79
CA VAL A 10 -1.93 2.58 -2.14
C VAL A 10 -3.11 3.09 -1.29
N VAL A 11 -2.91 4.17 -0.52
CA VAL A 11 -3.99 4.78 0.27
C VAL A 11 -5.12 5.26 -0.64
N GLU A 12 -4.82 5.90 -1.76
CA GLU A 12 -5.81 6.37 -2.73
C GLU A 12 -6.61 5.21 -3.34
N VAL A 13 -5.93 4.11 -3.71
CA VAL A 13 -6.59 2.88 -4.19
C VAL A 13 -7.52 2.30 -3.15
N LEU A 14 -7.03 2.05 -1.94
CA LEU A 14 -7.83 1.44 -0.88
C LEU A 14 -8.99 2.35 -0.44
N ARG A 15 -8.78 3.67 -0.43
CA ARG A 15 -9.82 4.65 -0.10
C ARG A 15 -10.90 4.71 -1.17
N THR A 16 -10.52 4.62 -2.44
CA THR A 16 -11.45 4.59 -3.57
C THR A 16 -12.22 3.27 -3.62
N ALA A 17 -11.51 2.17 -3.42
CA ALA A 17 -12.09 0.84 -3.42
C ALA A 17 -12.99 0.59 -2.19
N LYS A 18 -12.76 1.30 -1.07
CA LYS A 18 -13.44 1.13 0.23
C LYS A 18 -13.45 -0.32 0.74
N GLN A 19 -12.50 -1.13 0.28
CA GLN A 19 -12.40 -2.55 0.61
C GLN A 19 -10.94 -2.94 0.80
N PRO A 20 -10.65 -3.89 1.71
CA PRO A 20 -9.31 -4.43 1.85
C PRO A 20 -8.92 -5.20 0.59
N MET A 21 -7.71 -4.95 0.09
CA MET A 21 -7.18 -5.56 -1.14
C MET A 21 -5.82 -6.20 -0.89
N SER A 22 -5.49 -7.22 -1.67
CA SER A 22 -4.15 -7.82 -1.63
C SER A 22 -3.11 -6.87 -2.24
N SER A 23 -1.84 -7.05 -1.86
CA SER A 23 -0.75 -6.24 -2.45
C SER A 23 -0.69 -6.35 -3.97
N THR A 24 -1.11 -7.51 -4.53
CA THR A 24 -1.15 -7.75 -5.97
C THR A 24 -2.23 -6.88 -6.63
N GLU A 25 -3.46 -6.90 -6.11
CA GLU A 25 -4.58 -6.09 -6.62
C GLU A 25 -4.26 -4.61 -6.53
N ILE A 26 -3.74 -4.16 -5.39
CA ILE A 26 -3.32 -2.78 -5.19
C ILE A 26 -2.30 -2.36 -6.25
N THR A 27 -1.27 -3.20 -6.49
CA THR A 27 -0.25 -2.92 -7.49
C THR A 27 -0.87 -2.80 -8.89
N GLN A 28 -1.79 -3.70 -9.24
CA GLN A 28 -2.51 -3.65 -10.50
C GLN A 28 -3.33 -2.37 -10.65
N VAL A 29 -4.09 -1.98 -9.63
CA VAL A 29 -4.90 -0.75 -9.68
C VAL A 29 -4.03 0.50 -9.77
N ILE A 30 -2.88 0.53 -9.07
CA ILE A 30 -1.93 1.65 -9.19
C ILE A 30 -1.40 1.77 -10.62
N LEU A 31 -1.10 0.65 -11.28
CA LEU A 31 -0.64 0.61 -12.67
C LEU A 31 -1.76 1.02 -13.64
N ASP A 32 -2.97 0.49 -13.44
CA ASP A 32 -4.15 0.75 -14.28
C ASP A 32 -4.57 2.23 -14.20
N GLN A 33 -4.65 2.77 -13.00
CA GLN A 33 -4.96 4.19 -12.75
C GLN A 33 -3.75 5.12 -12.93
N LYS A 34 -2.58 4.58 -13.29
CA LYS A 34 -1.30 5.32 -13.41
C LYS A 34 -1.02 6.25 -12.23
N LEU A 35 -1.35 5.82 -11.01
CA LEU A 35 -1.20 6.62 -9.80
C LEU A 35 0.27 6.81 -9.40
N TYR A 36 1.12 5.86 -9.82
CA TYR A 36 2.55 5.87 -9.57
C TYR A 36 3.29 5.12 -10.66
N GLU A 37 4.41 5.67 -11.13
CA GLU A 37 5.27 5.02 -12.10
C GLU A 37 6.38 4.24 -11.39
N PHE A 38 6.39 2.92 -11.57
CA PHE A 38 7.42 2.07 -10.99
C PHE A 38 8.59 1.92 -11.97
N SER A 39 9.74 2.53 -11.66
CA SER A 39 10.98 2.27 -12.40
C SER A 39 11.67 0.96 -12.00
N ALA A 40 11.11 0.22 -11.03
CA ALA A 40 11.66 -1.05 -10.56
C ALA A 40 11.16 -2.22 -11.41
N LYS A 41 12.01 -3.25 -11.58
CA LYS A 41 11.63 -4.49 -12.29
C LYS A 41 10.45 -5.24 -11.65
N ASP A 42 10.29 -5.13 -10.33
CA ASP A 42 9.21 -5.81 -9.59
C ASP A 42 8.39 -4.80 -8.77
N PRO A 43 7.36 -4.16 -9.36
CA PRO A 43 6.54 -3.18 -8.67
C PRO A 43 5.81 -3.77 -7.46
N LYS A 44 5.40 -5.04 -7.54
CA LYS A 44 4.70 -5.76 -6.48
C LYS A 44 5.52 -5.84 -5.19
N SER A 45 6.80 -6.19 -5.29
CA SER A 45 7.70 -6.26 -4.14
C SER A 45 7.92 -4.89 -3.50
N ILE A 46 8.03 -3.84 -4.31
CA ILE A 46 8.17 -2.47 -3.80
C ILE A 46 6.89 -2.02 -3.08
N VAL A 47 5.71 -2.23 -3.66
CA VAL A 47 4.41 -1.93 -3.05
C VAL A 47 4.26 -2.69 -1.74
N ARG A 48 4.52 -3.99 -1.75
CA ARG A 48 4.47 -4.83 -0.56
C ARG A 48 5.40 -4.29 0.52
N GLY A 49 6.66 -4.02 0.20
CA GLY A 49 7.62 -3.47 1.17
C GLY A 49 7.17 -2.12 1.75
N ALA A 50 6.60 -1.24 0.91
CA ALA A 50 6.07 0.05 1.33
C ALA A 50 4.84 -0.09 2.27
N ILE A 51 3.95 -1.03 1.97
CA ILE A 51 2.79 -1.38 2.82
C ILE A 51 3.29 -1.96 4.14
N GLU A 52 4.15 -2.96 4.09
CA GLU A 52 4.63 -3.68 5.27
C GLU A 52 5.37 -2.75 6.26
N ARG A 53 6.15 -1.78 5.76
CA ARG A 53 6.79 -0.75 6.60
C ARG A 53 5.79 0.15 7.32
N ARG A 54 4.61 0.38 6.76
CA ARG A 54 3.55 1.23 7.34
C ARG A 54 2.34 0.42 7.81
N CYS A 55 2.54 -0.88 8.03
CA CYS A 55 1.51 -1.78 8.50
C CYS A 55 1.59 -1.87 10.03
N GLU A 56 0.46 -1.68 10.70
CA GLU A 56 0.40 -1.75 12.16
C GLU A 56 0.68 -3.13 12.73
N ASP A 57 0.11 -4.16 12.11
CA ASP A 57 0.24 -5.55 12.53
C ASP A 57 1.64 -6.15 12.31
N LEU A 58 2.50 -5.48 11.55
CA LEU A 58 3.86 -5.97 11.30
C LEU A 58 4.85 -5.28 12.25
N ASN A 59 5.29 -6.05 13.24
CA ASN A 59 6.31 -5.61 14.19
C ASN A 59 7.71 -5.67 13.54
N ARG A 60 7.96 -4.75 12.60
CA ARG A 60 9.25 -4.64 11.91
C ARG A 60 10.12 -3.56 12.55
N LYS A 61 11.43 -3.83 12.61
CA LYS A 61 12.44 -2.85 13.04
C LYS A 61 12.51 -1.63 12.10
N ASP A 62 12.14 -1.80 10.83
CA ASP A 62 12.09 -0.73 9.83
C ASP A 62 10.67 -0.15 9.64
N SER A 63 9.79 -0.29 10.65
CA SER A 63 8.46 0.31 10.59
C SER A 63 8.56 1.84 10.60
N ILE A 64 7.71 2.48 9.80
CA ILE A 64 7.68 3.92 9.57
C ILE A 64 6.30 4.44 9.94
N ASP A 65 6.28 5.51 10.74
CA ASP A 65 5.06 6.25 11.03
C ASP A 65 4.78 7.33 9.97
N PRO A 66 3.50 7.67 9.74
CA PRO A 66 2.32 7.06 10.36
C PRO A 66 1.92 5.74 9.68
N LYS A 67 1.39 4.82 10.50
CA LYS A 67 0.88 3.53 10.03
C LYS A 67 -0.50 3.69 9.39
N TYR A 68 -0.55 3.62 8.07
CA TYR A 68 -1.79 3.75 7.29
C TYR A 68 -2.49 2.42 7.02
N PHE A 69 -1.77 1.30 7.13
CA PHE A 69 -2.26 0.00 6.70
C PHE A 69 -2.45 -0.94 7.87
N LYS A 70 -3.46 -1.80 7.74
CA LYS A 70 -3.72 -2.91 8.65
C LYS A 70 -3.80 -4.20 7.85
N LYS A 71 -3.19 -5.27 8.35
CA LYS A 71 -3.28 -6.58 7.71
C LYS A 71 -4.57 -7.26 8.18
N MET A 72 -5.38 -7.69 7.23
CA MET A 72 -6.59 -8.48 7.49
C MET A 72 -6.23 -9.97 7.58
N SER A 73 -7.09 -10.75 8.23
CA SER A 73 -6.94 -12.19 8.45
C SER A 73 -6.92 -13.02 7.15
N ASP A 74 -7.45 -12.48 6.07
CA ASP A 74 -7.49 -13.11 4.73
C ASP A 74 -6.23 -12.83 3.88
N GLY A 75 -5.21 -12.18 4.46
CA GLY A 75 -4.00 -11.81 3.74
C GLY A 75 -4.14 -10.55 2.88
N LYS A 76 -5.25 -9.82 2.99
CA LYS A 76 -5.44 -8.51 2.38
C LYS A 76 -4.98 -7.39 3.31
N TYR A 77 -4.85 -6.20 2.75
CA TYR A 77 -4.49 -4.98 3.46
C TYR A 77 -5.65 -3.99 3.39
N GLY A 78 -6.07 -3.52 4.56
CA GLY A 78 -7.06 -2.45 4.70
C GLY A 78 -6.39 -1.14 5.09
N LEU A 79 -7.11 -0.04 4.88
CA LEU A 79 -6.76 1.23 5.51
C LEU A 79 -7.12 1.17 6.98
N LYS A 80 -6.20 1.64 7.81
CA LYS A 80 -6.50 2.00 9.19
C LYS A 80 -7.16 3.37 9.13
N ASP A 81 -8.49 3.40 9.13
CA ASP A 81 -9.22 4.64 9.41
C ASP A 81 -9.02 5.02 10.88
N LYS A 82 -8.94 6.32 11.13
CA LYS A 82 -8.39 6.92 12.36
C LYS A 82 -9.34 6.83 13.54
#